data_AF-A0A2G8KNX2-F1
#
_entry.id   AF-A0A2G8KNX2-F1
#
_cell.length_a   1.000
_cell.length_b   1.000
_cell.length_c   1.000
_cell.angle_alpha   90.00
_cell.angle_beta   90.00
_cell.angle_gamma   90.00
#
_symmetry.space_group_name_H-M   'P 1'
#
loop_
_entity.id
_entity.type
_entity.pdbx_description
1 polymer ?
#
loop_
_entity_poly.entity_id
_entity_poly.type
_entity_poly.pdbx_seq_one_letter_code
_entity_poly.pdbx_strand_id
1 'polypeptide(L)'
;MMIAGTNHHPDKGIKAYQQYLDHLYQSQPPLSGVDAFAKGYEDYLQCPLQPLSDNLESQTYEIFEKDPVKYTQYQEAVYKALLDRVPETEKDSRTTVVMVLGAGRGPLVTASLKAAEQAEREIVVYAVEKNPNAVVT
;
A
#
# COMPACT_ATOMS: atom_id res chain seq x y z
N MET A 1 20.19 -27.31 1.83
CA MET A 1 21.36 -26.99 2.68
C MET A 1 22.26 -28.22 2.74
N MET A 2 23.57 -28.07 2.86
CA MET A 2 24.54 -29.19 2.90
C MET A 2 25.39 -29.10 4.17
N ILE A 3 25.48 -30.19 4.94
CA ILE A 3 26.37 -30.31 6.11
C ILE A 3 27.61 -31.10 5.67
N ALA A 4 28.80 -30.53 5.82
CA ALA A 4 30.07 -31.13 5.42
C ALA A 4 31.14 -30.98 6.52
N GLY A 5 32.20 -31.78 6.45
CA GLY A 5 33.31 -31.79 7.41
C GLY A 5 33.23 -32.92 8.45
N THR A 6 34.20 -32.96 9.34
CA THR A 6 34.28 -33.96 10.42
C THR A 6 33.27 -33.65 11.53
N ASN A 7 32.68 -34.68 12.14
CA ASN A 7 31.81 -34.49 13.29
C ASN A 7 32.62 -34.09 14.53
N HIS A 8 32.40 -32.87 15.03
CA HIS A 8 33.05 -32.35 16.25
C HIS A 8 32.22 -32.59 17.53
N HIS A 9 31.02 -33.16 17.42
CA HIS A 9 30.15 -33.56 18.53
C HIS A 9 29.86 -35.07 18.46
N PRO A 10 30.86 -35.93 18.72
CA PRO A 10 30.74 -37.39 18.55
C PRO A 10 29.70 -38.02 19.49
N ASP A 11 29.46 -37.41 20.65
CA ASP A 11 28.48 -37.81 21.66
C ASP A 11 27.02 -37.54 21.25
N LYS A 12 26.78 -36.52 20.42
CA LYS A 12 25.43 -36.12 19.97
C LYS A 12 25.10 -36.56 18.54
N GLY A 13 26.13 -36.94 17.78
CA GLY A 13 26.01 -37.36 16.39
C GLY A 13 25.64 -36.23 15.42
N ILE A 14 25.61 -36.55 14.13
CA ILE A 14 25.36 -35.55 13.08
C ILE A 14 23.94 -34.96 13.11
N LYS A 15 22.98 -35.67 13.71
CA LYS A 15 21.59 -35.23 13.85
C LYS A 15 21.46 -33.93 14.65
N ALA A 16 22.35 -33.68 15.61
CA ALA A 16 22.32 -32.45 16.40
C ALA A 16 22.49 -31.20 15.52
N TYR A 17 23.29 -31.28 14.45
CA TYR A 17 23.46 -30.19 13.49
C TYR A 17 22.18 -29.95 12.69
N GLN A 18 21.55 -31.01 12.17
CA GLN A 18 20.28 -30.91 11.46
C GLN A 18 19.18 -30.33 12.36
N GLN A 19 19.02 -30.88 13.57
CA GLN A 19 18.04 -30.41 14.54
C GLN A 19 18.23 -28.92 14.87
N TYR A 20 19.48 -28.47 14.96
CA TYR A 20 19.74 -27.06 15.21
C TYR A 20 19.39 -26.18 13.99
N LEU A 21 19.66 -26.64 12.76
CA LEU A 21 19.21 -25.94 11.55
C LEU A 21 17.68 -25.87 11.46
N ASP A 22 16.98 -26.97 11.78
CA ASP A 22 15.52 -26.99 11.83
C ASP A 22 14.99 -26.04 12.91
N HIS A 23 15.63 -26.02 14.08
CA HIS A 23 15.32 -25.07 15.15
C HIS A 23 15.51 -23.62 14.70
N LEU A 24 16.62 -23.29 14.02
CA LEU A 24 16.85 -21.95 13.48
C LEU A 24 15.80 -21.57 12.44
N TYR A 25 15.42 -22.48 11.54
CA TYR A 25 14.39 -22.25 10.53
C TYR A 25 13.01 -22.00 11.16
N GLN A 26 12.65 -22.78 12.18
CA GLN A 26 11.38 -22.64 12.89
C GLN A 26 11.34 -21.43 13.83
N SER A 27 12.49 -20.94 14.28
CA SER A 27 12.62 -19.81 15.19
C SER A 27 12.77 -18.47 14.47
N GLN A 28 12.66 -18.45 13.15
CA GLN A 28 12.67 -17.21 12.38
C GLN A 28 11.44 -16.36 12.72
N PRO A 29 11.58 -15.02 12.73
CA PRO A 29 10.41 -14.16 12.82
C PRO A 29 9.46 -14.45 11.64
N PRO A 30 8.14 -14.34 11.85
CA PRO A 30 7.20 -14.43 10.75
C PRO A 30 7.48 -13.31 9.73
N LEU A 31 7.14 -13.57 8.47
CA LEU A 31 7.25 -12.57 7.41
C LEU A 31 6.42 -11.33 7.76
N SER A 32 6.96 -10.15 7.43
CA SER A 32 6.17 -8.92 7.48
C SER A 32 5.04 -8.95 6.44
N GLY A 33 4.05 -8.06 6.56
CA GLY A 33 2.99 -7.96 5.56
C GLY A 33 3.51 -7.67 4.15
N VAL A 34 4.59 -6.89 4.04
CA VAL A 34 5.24 -6.58 2.76
C VAL A 34 5.98 -7.79 2.21
N ASP A 35 6.75 -8.50 3.05
CA ASP A 35 7.50 -9.69 2.60
C ASP A 35 6.54 -10.82 2.19
N ALA A 36 5.45 -10.99 2.92
CA ALA A 36 4.41 -11.95 2.57
C ALA A 36 3.71 -11.61 1.25
N PHE A 37 3.49 -10.31 0.98
CA PHE A 37 2.92 -9.84 -0.29
C PHE A 37 3.91 -9.97 -1.47
N ALA A 38 5.20 -9.69 -1.24
CA ALA A 38 6.25 -9.75 -2.25
C ALA A 38 6.72 -11.18 -2.56
N LYS A 39 6.32 -12.17 -1.76
CA LYS A 39 6.70 -13.57 -1.94
C LYS A 39 6.33 -14.08 -3.33
N GLY A 40 7.31 -14.64 -4.04
CA GLY A 40 7.20 -15.09 -5.42
C GLY A 40 7.63 -14.06 -6.46
N TYR A 41 7.89 -12.82 -6.06
CA TYR A 41 8.44 -11.75 -6.91
C TYR A 41 9.92 -11.49 -6.66
N GLU A 42 10.58 -12.25 -5.79
CA GLU A 42 12.02 -12.15 -5.58
C GLU A 42 12.74 -12.44 -6.89
N ASP A 43 13.57 -11.49 -7.34
CA ASP A 43 14.31 -11.54 -8.60
C ASP A 43 13.43 -11.76 -9.87
N TYR A 44 12.13 -11.46 -9.79
CA TYR A 44 11.23 -11.53 -10.92
C TYR A 44 11.21 -10.20 -11.70
N LEU A 45 11.71 -10.21 -12.93
CA LEU A 45 11.74 -9.02 -13.77
C LEU A 45 10.33 -8.65 -14.25
N GLN A 46 9.94 -7.40 -14.05
CA GLN A 46 8.66 -6.85 -14.50
C GLN A 46 8.88 -5.64 -15.39
N CYS A 47 8.07 -5.50 -16.44
CA CYS A 47 8.00 -4.26 -17.20
C CYS A 47 7.30 -3.18 -16.35
N PRO A 48 7.89 -1.99 -16.18
CA PRO A 48 7.23 -0.90 -15.48
C PRO A 48 5.90 -0.53 -16.14
N LEU A 49 4.84 -0.40 -15.34
CA LEU A 49 3.52 0.02 -15.84
C LEU A 49 3.60 1.39 -16.50
N GLN A 50 2.78 1.61 -17.54
CA GLN A 50 2.64 2.89 -18.23
C GLN A 50 1.19 3.41 -18.16
N PRO A 51 0.68 3.85 -16.99
CA PRO A 51 -0.74 4.18 -16.80
C PRO A 51 -1.27 5.32 -17.68
N LEU A 52 -0.38 6.18 -18.20
CA LEU A 52 -0.75 7.25 -19.12
C LEU A 52 -1.04 6.71 -20.52
N SER A 53 -0.14 5.87 -21.04
CA SER A 53 -0.26 5.28 -22.37
C SER A 53 -1.30 4.16 -22.40
N ASP A 54 -1.29 3.30 -21.39
CA ASP A 54 -2.12 2.10 -21.32
C ASP A 54 -3.29 2.27 -20.36
N ASN A 55 -4.40 1.61 -20.63
CA ASN A 55 -5.53 1.55 -19.72
C ASN A 55 -5.35 0.32 -18.82
N LEU A 56 -5.13 0.57 -17.53
CA LEU A 56 -4.89 -0.51 -16.56
C LEU A 56 -6.13 -1.39 -16.37
N GLU A 57 -5.87 -2.67 -16.12
CA GLU A 57 -6.91 -3.65 -15.83
C GLU A 57 -7.43 -3.53 -14.39
N SER A 58 -8.64 -4.03 -14.15
CA SER A 58 -9.29 -3.95 -12.84
C SER A 58 -8.46 -4.59 -11.71
N GLN A 59 -7.80 -5.71 -12.00
CA GLN A 59 -6.94 -6.39 -11.01
C GLN A 59 -5.75 -5.52 -10.59
N THR A 60 -5.18 -4.73 -11.50
CA THR A 60 -4.07 -3.82 -11.19
C THR A 60 -4.51 -2.74 -10.19
N TYR A 61 -5.70 -2.16 -10.38
CA TYR A 61 -6.27 -1.21 -9.40
C TYR A 61 -6.54 -1.89 -8.05
N GLU A 62 -7.02 -3.13 -8.04
CA GLU A 62 -7.25 -3.88 -6.80
C GLU A 62 -5.96 -4.10 -6.01
N ILE A 63 -4.85 -4.38 -6.69
CA ILE A 63 -3.54 -4.47 -6.05
C ILE A 63 -3.11 -3.11 -5.48
N PHE A 64 -3.33 -2.01 -6.20
CA PHE A 64 -3.06 -0.67 -5.67
C PHE A 64 -3.90 -0.33 -4.44
N GLU A 65 -5.13 -0.82 -4.37
CA GLU A 65 -6.07 -0.57 -3.27
C GLU A 65 -5.74 -1.35 -2.00
N LYS A 66 -4.94 -2.43 -2.11
CA LYS A 66 -4.48 -3.23 -0.97
C LYS A 66 -3.42 -2.55 -0.10
N ASP A 67 -2.92 -1.37 -0.48
CA ASP A 67 -2.00 -0.59 0.34
C ASP A 67 -2.77 0.40 1.24
N PRO A 68 -3.04 0.07 2.52
CA PRO A 68 -3.77 0.94 3.43
C PRO A 68 -2.95 2.17 3.86
N VAL A 69 -1.61 2.05 3.89
CA VAL A 69 -0.73 3.12 4.35
C VAL A 69 -0.80 4.27 3.37
N LYS A 70 -0.71 3.99 2.06
CA LYS A 70 -0.82 5.01 1.01
C LYS A 70 -2.06 5.89 1.18
N TYR A 71 -3.26 5.30 1.24
CA TYR A 71 -4.49 6.09 1.29
C TYR A 71 -4.71 6.79 2.64
N THR A 72 -4.26 6.19 3.74
CA THR A 72 -4.28 6.86 5.06
C THR A 72 -3.38 8.09 5.05
N GLN A 73 -2.19 8.00 4.46
CA GLN A 73 -1.28 9.13 4.34
C GLN A 73 -1.83 10.23 3.41
N TYR A 74 -2.51 9.87 2.31
CA TYR A 74 -3.20 10.85 1.46
C TYR A 74 -4.35 11.54 2.20
N GLN A 75 -5.17 10.80 2.95
CA GLN A 75 -6.24 11.38 3.77
C GLN A 75 -5.67 12.39 4.78
N GLU A 76 -4.63 12.01 5.52
CA GLU A 76 -3.98 12.88 6.50
C GLU A 76 -3.37 14.14 5.87
N ALA A 77 -2.79 14.01 4.68
CA ALA A 77 -2.26 15.15 3.93
C ALA A 77 -3.36 16.13 3.50
N VAL A 78 -4.49 15.61 2.98
CA VAL A 78 -5.64 16.43 2.60
C VAL A 78 -6.26 17.09 3.83
N TYR A 79 -6.40 16.36 4.93
CA TYR A 79 -6.94 16.86 6.20
C TYR A 79 -6.15 18.10 6.69
N LYS A 80 -4.82 17.98 6.76
CA LYS A 80 -3.94 19.11 7.15
C LYS A 80 -4.06 20.29 6.18
N ALA A 81 -4.05 20.03 4.88
CA ALA A 81 -4.18 21.08 3.88
C ALA A 81 -5.52 21.84 3.98
N LEU A 82 -6.62 21.15 4.32
CA LEU A 82 -7.93 21.77 4.51
C LEU A 82 -7.96 22.68 5.74
N LEU A 83 -7.38 22.23 6.87
CA LEU A 83 -7.28 23.04 8.09
C LEU A 83 -6.42 24.29 7.89
N ASP A 84 -5.29 24.15 7.20
CA ASP A 84 -4.39 25.29 6.92
C ASP A 84 -5.04 26.31 5.97
N ARG A 85 -5.86 25.84 5.03
CA ARG A 85 -6.46 26.68 3.99
C ARG A 85 -7.76 27.36 4.43
N VAL A 86 -8.55 26.72 5.31
CA VAL A 86 -9.84 27.22 5.79
C VAL A 86 -9.81 27.35 7.32
N PRO A 87 -9.64 28.57 7.85
CA PRO A 87 -9.66 28.80 9.30
C PRO A 87 -11.05 28.52 9.87
N GLU A 88 -11.14 28.25 11.17
CA GLU A 88 -12.39 27.87 11.84
C GLU A 88 -13.52 28.90 11.66
N THR A 89 -13.18 30.19 11.56
CA THR A 89 -14.14 31.27 11.33
C THR A 89 -14.81 31.24 9.96
N GLU A 90 -14.23 30.54 8.99
CA GLU A 90 -14.74 30.43 7.61
C GLU A 90 -15.30 29.04 7.30
N LYS A 91 -15.36 28.16 8.30
CA LYS A 91 -15.74 26.75 8.14
C LYS A 91 -17.05 26.54 7.38
N ASP A 92 -18.07 27.33 7.68
CA ASP A 92 -19.42 27.20 7.10
C ASP A 92 -19.65 28.10 5.86
N SER A 93 -18.73 29.01 5.56
CA SER A 93 -18.88 29.98 4.47
C SER A 93 -17.94 29.72 3.29
N ARG A 94 -16.92 28.89 3.48
CA ARG A 94 -15.87 28.65 2.50
C ARG A 94 -15.81 27.19 2.07
N THR A 95 -16.28 26.94 0.85
CA THR A 95 -16.14 25.67 0.16
C THR A 95 -14.79 25.58 -0.57
N THR A 96 -14.06 24.47 -0.40
CA THR A 96 -12.81 24.21 -1.15
C THR A 96 -13.03 23.23 -2.29
N VAL A 97 -12.56 23.58 -3.50
CA VAL A 97 -12.57 22.65 -4.64
C VAL A 97 -11.34 21.75 -4.59
N VAL A 98 -11.56 20.44 -4.58
CA VAL A 98 -10.53 19.41 -4.62
C VAL A 98 -10.63 18.66 -5.96
N MET A 99 -9.52 18.54 -6.69
CA MET A 99 -9.48 17.81 -7.95
C MET A 99 -8.55 16.59 -7.81
N VAL A 100 -9.10 15.40 -7.98
CA VAL A 100 -8.33 14.15 -8.03
C VAL A 100 -8.00 13.85 -9.49
N LEU A 101 -6.73 14.04 -9.86
CA LEU A 101 -6.23 13.85 -11.23
C LEU A 101 -5.67 12.43 -11.38
N GLY A 102 -6.36 11.58 -12.14
CA GLY A 102 -6.11 10.13 -12.17
C GLY A 102 -6.83 9.42 -11.02
N ALA A 103 -8.16 9.54 -10.98
CA ALA A 103 -8.97 9.03 -9.87
C ALA A 103 -9.01 7.50 -9.77
N GLY A 104 -8.70 6.77 -10.84
CA GLY A 104 -8.82 5.32 -10.92
C GLY A 104 -10.23 4.89 -10.54
N ARG A 105 -10.35 3.94 -9.62
CA ARG A 105 -11.64 3.47 -9.07
C ARG A 105 -12.09 4.24 -7.81
N GLY A 106 -11.55 5.44 -7.59
CA GLY A 106 -12.00 6.36 -6.56
C GLY A 106 -11.39 6.29 -5.14
N PRO A 107 -10.37 5.49 -4.78
CA PRO A 107 -9.92 5.43 -3.38
C PRO A 107 -9.37 6.77 -2.86
N LEU A 108 -8.77 7.61 -3.72
CA LEU A 108 -8.34 8.97 -3.37
C LEU A 108 -9.52 9.96 -3.26
N VAL A 109 -10.60 9.73 -3.99
CA VAL A 109 -11.85 10.50 -3.85
C VAL A 109 -12.44 10.22 -2.47
N THR A 110 -12.56 8.94 -2.09
CA THR A 110 -12.99 8.53 -0.75
C THR A 110 -12.10 9.10 0.35
N ALA A 111 -10.77 9.02 0.19
CA ALA A 111 -9.83 9.61 1.14
C ALA A 111 -10.02 11.13 1.29
N SER A 112 -10.26 11.85 0.19
CA SER A 112 -10.50 13.30 0.24
C SER A 112 -11.80 13.66 0.96
N LEU A 113 -12.88 12.89 0.73
CA LEU A 113 -14.17 13.08 1.41
C LEU A 113 -14.06 12.81 2.92
N LYS A 114 -13.39 11.72 3.30
CA LYS A 114 -13.15 11.41 4.73
C LYS A 114 -12.28 12.46 5.40
N ALA A 115 -11.25 12.96 4.71
CA ALA A 115 -10.41 14.04 5.23
C ALA A 115 -11.23 15.32 5.48
N ALA A 116 -12.14 15.66 4.58
CA ALA A 116 -13.02 16.82 4.74
C ALA A 116 -14.03 16.65 5.87
N GLU A 117 -14.63 15.47 6.02
CA GLU A 117 -15.50 15.14 7.15
C GLU A 117 -14.73 15.26 8.48
N GLN A 118 -13.51 14.70 8.56
CA GLN A 118 -12.65 14.78 9.73
C GLN A 118 -12.19 16.22 10.03
N ALA A 119 -11.93 17.05 9.02
CA ALA A 119 -11.58 18.47 9.16
C ALA A 119 -12.81 19.35 9.41
N GLU A 120 -14.01 18.79 9.27
CA GLU A 120 -15.28 19.49 9.21
C GLU A 120 -15.20 20.68 8.24
N ARG A 121 -14.65 20.49 7.04
CA ARG A 121 -14.55 21.53 6.00
C ARG A 121 -15.38 21.13 4.78
N GLU A 122 -16.13 22.08 4.24
CA GLU A 122 -16.92 21.83 3.04
C GLU A 122 -16.02 21.75 1.80
N ILE A 123 -16.20 20.69 1.00
CA ILE A 123 -15.46 20.50 -0.25
C ILE A 123 -16.37 20.12 -1.42
N VAL A 124 -15.94 20.48 -2.62
CA VAL A 124 -16.48 19.95 -3.88
C VAL A 124 -15.37 19.16 -4.57
N VAL A 125 -15.61 17.87 -4.82
CA VAL A 125 -14.61 16.98 -5.42
C VAL A 125 -14.88 16.78 -6.92
N TYR A 126 -13.86 16.97 -7.74
CA TYR A 126 -13.84 16.55 -9.13
C TYR A 126 -12.91 15.35 -9.29
N ALA A 127 -13.43 14.22 -9.77
CA ALA A 127 -12.65 13.05 -10.12
C ALA A 127 -12.38 13.06 -11.62
N VAL A 128 -11.11 13.19 -12.02
CA VAL A 128 -10.70 13.18 -13.43
C VAL A 128 -9.99 11.86 -13.71
N GLU A 129 -10.51 11.06 -14.63
CA GLU A 129 -9.92 9.78 -15.03
C GLU A 129 -10.00 9.63 -16.56
N LYS A 130 -8.88 9.24 -17.17
CA LYS A 130 -8.75 9.07 -18.63
C LYS A 130 -9.13 7.67 -19.09
N ASN A 131 -8.97 6.67 -18.21
CA ASN A 131 -9.30 5.29 -18.49
C ASN A 131 -10.83 5.09 -18.42
N PRO A 132 -11.53 4.91 -19.56
CA PRO A 132 -12.99 4.78 -19.56
C PRO A 132 -13.47 3.55 -18.79
N ASN A 133 -12.64 2.50 -18.66
CA ASN A 133 -12.98 1.30 -17.90
C ASN A 133 -13.07 1.59 -16.39
N ALA A 134 -12.25 2.51 -15.90
CA ALA A 134 -12.26 2.91 -14.49
C ALA A 134 -13.43 3.85 -14.18
N VAL A 135 -13.84 4.69 -15.14
CA VAL A 135 -14.97 5.63 -15.00
C VAL A 135 -16.31 4.94 -14.75
N VAL A 136 -16.48 3.70 -15.20
CA VAL A 136 -17.74 2.93 -15.07
C VAL A 136 -17.90 2.30 -13.68
N THR A 137 -16.83 2.25 -12.87
CA THR A 137 -16.80 1.56 -11.57
C THR A 137 -17.17 2.51 -10.44
#